data_AF-A0A5D9CA72-F1
#
_entry.id   AF-A0A5D9CA72-F1
#
_cell.length_a   1.000
_cell.length_b   1.000
_cell.length_c   1.000
_cell.angle_alpha   90.00
_cell.angle_beta   90.00
_cell.angle_gamma   90.00
#
_symmetry.space_group_name_H-M   'P 1'
#
loop_
_entity.id
_entity.type
_entity.pdbx_description
1 polymer ?
#
loop_
_entity_poly.entity_id
_entity_poly.type
_entity_poly.pdbx_seq_one_letter_code
_entity_poly.pdbx_strand_id
1 'polypeptide(L)'
;MGAVVLTGGALLDDCRAKGSRRERCEAYVHGVIDATTTLAQSAGGNLLCIPTSATMDQIVGSVAGFIASAPAERHMTASSLSIYALQRAYPCPE
;
A
#
# COMPACT_ATOMS: atom_id res chain seq x y z
N MET A 1 -13.58 7.03 20.86
CA MET A 1 -12.80 5.84 20.45
C MET A 1 -11.71 6.33 19.50
N GLY A 2 -10.45 6.34 19.92
CA GLY A 2 -9.34 6.77 19.06
C GLY A 2 -9.10 5.75 17.96
N ALA A 3 -8.81 6.20 16.74
CA ALA A 3 -8.45 5.31 15.65
C ALA A 3 -7.16 4.56 16.01
N VAL A 4 -7.22 3.23 16.10
CA VAL A 4 -6.02 2.41 16.18
C VAL A 4 -5.32 2.55 14.83
N VAL A 5 -4.13 3.16 14.83
CA VAL A 5 -3.34 3.34 13.61
C VAL A 5 -2.65 2.02 13.28
N LEU A 6 -3.00 1.43 12.13
CA LEU A 6 -2.30 0.26 11.61
C LEU A 6 -0.86 0.66 11.25
N THR A 7 0.13 -0.05 11.80
CA THR A 7 1.55 0.17 11.48
C THR A 7 1.98 -0.66 10.28
N GLY A 8 3.08 -0.27 9.64
CA GLY A 8 3.69 -1.05 8.56
C GLY A 8 4.02 -2.48 8.98
N GLY A 9 4.55 -2.65 10.19
CA GLY A 9 4.85 -3.99 10.74
C GLY A 9 3.60 -4.88 10.82
N ALA A 10 2.50 -4.35 11.35
CA ALA A 10 1.25 -5.09 11.44
C ALA A 10 0.66 -5.42 10.06
N LEU A 11 0.73 -4.48 9.11
CA LEU A 11 0.32 -4.74 7.73
C LEU A 11 1.18 -5.84 7.10
N LEU A 12 2.51 -5.81 7.27
CA LEU A 12 3.43 -6.81 6.74
C LEU A 12 3.12 -8.22 7.27
N ASP A 13 2.76 -8.33 8.55
CA ASP A 13 2.37 -9.60 9.16
C ASP A 13 1.08 -10.15 8.53
N ASP A 14 0.10 -9.30 8.26
CA ASP A 14 -1.12 -9.68 7.54
C ASP A 14 -0.81 -10.09 6.09
N CYS A 15 0.08 -9.36 5.40
CA CYS A 15 0.46 -9.67 4.02
C CYS A 15 1.23 -10.99 3.87
N ARG A 16 1.96 -11.43 4.91
CA ARG A 16 2.71 -12.70 4.95
C ARG A 16 1.89 -13.89 5.43
N ALA A 17 0.74 -13.63 6.04
CA ALA A 17 -0.15 -14.67 6.52
C ALA A 17 -0.90 -15.36 5.36
N LYS A 18 -1.73 -16.34 5.71
CA LYS A 18 -2.63 -17.04 4.78
C LYS A 18 -4.09 -16.79 5.17
N GLY A 19 -5.00 -17.04 4.23
CA GLY A 19 -6.45 -16.91 4.44
C GLY A 19 -6.87 -15.47 4.75
N SER A 20 -7.81 -15.30 5.68
CA SER A 20 -8.43 -14.00 5.97
C SER A 20 -7.47 -12.85 6.33
N ARG A 21 -6.29 -13.15 6.86
CA ARG A 21 -5.27 -12.13 7.14
C ARG A 21 -4.62 -11.59 5.87
N ARG A 22 -4.39 -12.47 4.89
CA ARG A 22 -3.89 -12.08 3.57
C ARG A 22 -4.93 -11.22 2.84
N GLU A 23 -6.19 -11.64 2.88
CA GLU A 23 -7.33 -10.90 2.32
C GLU A 23 -7.45 -9.50 2.93
N ARG A 24 -7.22 -9.34 4.24
CA ARG A 24 -7.17 -8.02 4.89
C ARG A 24 -6.04 -7.14 4.36
N CYS A 25 -4.84 -7.69 4.14
CA CYS A 25 -3.76 -6.94 3.54
C CYS A 25 -4.13 -6.49 2.11
N GLU A 26 -4.69 -7.37 1.29
CA GLU A 26 -5.16 -7.03 -0.07
C GLU A 26 -6.20 -5.91 -0.06
N ALA A 27 -7.23 -6.04 0.79
CA ALA A 27 -8.27 -5.02 0.95
C ALA A 27 -7.69 -3.68 1.45
N TYR A 28 -6.73 -3.72 2.38
CA TYR A 28 -6.05 -2.52 2.86
C TYR A 28 -5.28 -1.81 1.75
N VAL A 29 -4.48 -2.55 0.98
CA VAL A 29 -3.69 -2.00 -0.12
C VAL A 29 -4.62 -1.45 -1.22
N HIS A 30 -5.72 -2.14 -1.53
CA HIS A 30 -6.74 -1.63 -2.46
C HIS A 30 -7.34 -0.31 -1.97
N GLY A 31 -7.71 -0.22 -0.69
CA GLY A 31 -8.23 1.02 -0.11
C GLY A 31 -7.23 2.18 -0.14
N VAL A 32 -5.92 1.90 0.01
CA VAL A 32 -4.87 2.91 -0.16
C VAL A 32 -4.81 3.41 -1.62
N ILE A 33 -4.91 2.51 -2.59
CA ILE A 33 -4.93 2.88 -4.02
C ILE A 33 -6.14 3.75 -4.33
N ASP A 34 -7.33 3.35 -3.89
CA ASP A 34 -8.57 4.09 -4.10
C ASP A 34 -8.49 5.49 -3.50
N ALA A 35 -8.07 5.59 -2.23
CA ALA A 35 -7.93 6.88 -1.54
C ALA A 35 -6.89 7.78 -2.22
N THR A 36 -5.73 7.23 -2.58
CA THR A 36 -4.64 8.00 -3.22
C THR A 36 -5.05 8.49 -4.60
N THR A 37 -5.69 7.63 -5.39
CA THR A 37 -6.18 7.96 -6.74
C THR A 37 -7.27 9.02 -6.67
N THR A 38 -8.23 8.87 -5.75
CA THR A 38 -9.33 9.85 -5.55
C THR A 38 -8.78 11.22 -5.15
N LEU A 39 -7.82 11.27 -4.22
CA LEU A 39 -7.20 12.52 -3.78
C LEU A 39 -6.34 13.16 -4.88
N ALA A 40 -5.62 12.37 -5.67
CA ALA A 40 -4.82 12.89 -6.78
C ALA A 40 -5.72 13.49 -7.87
N GLN A 41 -6.80 12.78 -8.23
CA GLN A 41 -7.75 13.24 -9.24
C GLN A 41 -8.48 14.51 -8.83
N SER A 42 -8.85 14.64 -7.55
CA SER A 42 -9.46 15.88 -7.05
C SER A 42 -8.50 17.08 -7.07
N ALA A 43 -7.19 16.81 -7.04
CA ALA A 43 -6.13 17.80 -7.22
C ALA A 43 -5.70 18.00 -8.70
N GLY A 44 -6.35 17.32 -9.66
CA GLY A 44 -6.09 17.48 -11.09
C GLY A 44 -4.86 16.71 -11.62
N GLY A 45 -4.40 15.67 -10.91
CA GLY A 45 -3.24 14.89 -11.31
C GLY A 45 -3.36 13.39 -11.02
N ASN A 46 -2.27 12.66 -11.25
CA ASN A 46 -2.13 11.26 -10.90
C ASN A 46 -0.90 11.08 -10.02
N LEU A 47 -1.03 10.39 -8.89
CA LEU A 47 0.09 10.04 -8.01
C LEU A 47 0.58 8.61 -8.24
N LEU A 48 -0.24 7.75 -8.83
CA LEU A 48 0.03 6.34 -9.07
C LEU A 48 -0.42 5.98 -10.48
N CYS A 49 0.42 5.29 -11.23
CA CYS A 49 0.12 4.80 -12.57
C CYS A 49 0.29 3.28 -12.63
N ILE A 50 -0.63 2.58 -11.97
CA ILE A 50 -0.64 1.11 -11.92
C ILE A 50 -1.15 0.59 -13.27
N PRO A 51 -0.37 -0.25 -14.00
CA PRO A 51 -0.81 -0.78 -15.29
C PRO A 51 -1.98 -1.74 -15.11
N THR A 52 -2.90 -1.77 -16.09
CA THR A 52 -4.07 -2.66 -16.06
C THR A 52 -3.73 -4.15 -16.06
N SER A 53 -2.50 -4.51 -16.42
CA SER A 53 -1.96 -5.86 -16.35
C SER A 53 -1.38 -6.23 -14.99
N ALA A 54 -1.23 -5.28 -14.05
CA ALA A 54 -0.74 -5.60 -12.71
C ALA A 54 -1.82 -6.34 -11.92
N THR A 55 -1.43 -7.49 -11.38
CA THR A 55 -2.24 -8.30 -10.49
C THR A 55 -2.18 -7.75 -9.07
N MET A 56 -3.22 -8.03 -8.26
CA MET A 56 -3.24 -7.64 -6.86
C MET A 56 -2.05 -8.23 -6.08
N ASP A 57 -1.61 -9.44 -6.43
CA ASP A 57 -0.44 -10.07 -5.82
C ASP A 57 0.88 -9.32 -6.09
N GLN A 58 1.06 -8.78 -7.30
CA GLN A 58 2.23 -7.95 -7.63
C GLN A 58 2.22 -6.63 -6.87
N ILE A 59 1.04 -6.02 -6.77
CA ILE A 59 0.85 -4.74 -6.07
C ILE A 59 1.10 -4.91 -4.57
N VAL A 60 0.47 -5.92 -3.94
CA VAL A 60 0.74 -6.25 -2.53
C VAL A 60 2.20 -6.66 -2.34
N GLY A 61 2.77 -7.42 -3.28
CA GLY A 61 4.18 -7.80 -3.26
C GLY A 61 5.12 -6.60 -3.21
N SER A 62 4.81 -5.53 -3.95
CA SER A 62 5.57 -4.28 -3.94
C SER A 62 5.50 -3.57 -2.59
N VAL A 63 4.31 -3.48 -1.99
CA VAL A 63 4.11 -2.89 -0.66
C VAL A 63 4.81 -3.70 0.43
N ALA A 64 4.53 -5.00 0.50
CA ALA A 64 5.11 -5.89 1.50
C ALA A 64 6.64 -5.99 1.35
N GLY A 65 7.16 -6.02 0.12
CA GLY A 65 8.58 -6.02 -0.17
C GLY A 65 9.27 -4.75 0.34
N PHE A 66 8.67 -3.58 0.09
CA PHE A 66 9.19 -2.31 0.62
C PHE A 66 9.23 -2.30 2.15
N ILE A 67 8.11 -2.60 2.82
CA ILE A 67 8.03 -2.61 4.30
C ILE A 67 9.00 -3.65 4.90
N ALA A 68 9.18 -4.79 4.24
CA ALA A 68 10.16 -5.80 4.65
C ALA A 68 11.59 -5.26 4.56
N SER A 69 11.92 -4.50 3.52
CA SER A 69 13.26 -3.93 3.30
C SER A 69 13.62 -2.75 4.22
N ALA A 70 12.62 -2.13 4.87
CA ALA A 70 12.81 -0.97 5.75
C ALA A 70 12.40 -1.27 7.22
N PRO A 71 13.13 -2.13 7.95
CA PRO A 71 12.77 -2.55 9.30
C PRO A 71 12.67 -1.39 10.30
N ALA A 72 13.53 -0.37 10.16
CA ALA A 72 13.49 0.82 11.01
C ALA A 72 12.17 1.60 10.87
N GLU A 73 11.56 1.60 9.68
CA GLU A 73 10.34 2.37 9.39
C GLU A 73 9.05 1.63 9.70
N ARG A 74 9.10 0.34 10.09
CA ARG A 74 7.89 -0.48 10.30
C ARG A 74 6.95 0.03 11.39
N HIS A 75 7.43 0.90 12.26
CA HIS A 75 6.63 1.56 13.29
C HIS A 75 5.77 2.72 12.73
N MET A 76 6.09 3.22 11.53
CA MET A 76 5.28 4.23 10.85
C MET A 76 3.93 3.67 10.41
N THR A 77 3.04 4.57 9.99
CA THR A 77 1.70 4.21 9.53
C THR A 77 1.77 3.34 8.27
N ALA A 78 0.90 2.32 8.22
CA ALA A 78 0.79 1.44 7.07
C ALA A 78 0.40 2.21 5.80
N SER A 79 -0.41 3.26 5.91
CA SER A 79 -0.83 4.09 4.79
C SER A 79 0.34 4.86 4.16
N SER A 80 1.15 5.55 4.97
CA SER A 80 2.30 6.30 4.47
C SER A 80 3.32 5.40 3.79
N LEU A 81 3.62 4.24 4.38
CA LEU A 81 4.56 3.27 3.78
C LEU A 81 3.98 2.64 2.51
N SER A 82 2.67 2.37 2.47
CA SER A 82 2.01 1.81 1.28
C SER A 82 2.00 2.81 0.13
N ILE A 83 1.65 4.08 0.38
CA ILE A 83 1.68 5.14 -0.64
C ILE A 83 3.10 5.28 -1.21
N TYR A 84 4.10 5.36 -0.33
CA TYR A 84 5.49 5.49 -0.75
C TYR A 84 5.99 4.29 -1.56
N ALA A 85 5.63 3.06 -1.14
CA ALA A 85 5.95 1.85 -1.88
C ALA A 85 5.32 1.84 -3.28
N LEU A 86 4.03 2.20 -3.37
CA LEU A 86 3.28 2.23 -4.62
C LEU A 86 3.83 3.30 -5.58
N GLN A 87 4.19 4.49 -5.09
CA GLN A 87 4.78 5.54 -5.92
C GLN A 87 6.12 5.12 -6.53
N ARG A 88 6.91 4.33 -5.80
CA ARG A 88 8.18 3.79 -6.29
C ARG A 88 8.00 2.64 -7.28
N ALA A 89 6.99 1.81 -7.08
CA ALA A 89 6.71 0.66 -7.94
C ALA A 89 5.97 1.05 -9.22
N TYR A 90 5.12 2.09 -9.15
CA TYR A 90 4.20 2.50 -10.21
C TYR A 90 4.23 4.03 -10.41
N PRO A 91 5.39 4.62 -10.74
CA PRO A 91 5.49 6.04 -11.01
C PRO A 91 4.70 6.42 -12.27
N CYS A 92 4.09 7.60 -12.27
CA CYS A 92 3.53 8.16 -13.49
C CYS A 92 4.63 8.72 -14.40
N PRO A 93 4.50 8.60 -15.73
CA PRO A 93 5.39 9.26 -16.67
C PRO A 93 5.40 10.78 -16.47
N GLU A 94 6.55 11.41 -16.72
CA GLU A 94 6.68 12.88 -16.78
C GLU A 94 5.95 13.48 -17.99
#